data_AF-A0A284VIU1-F1
#
_entry.id   AF-A0A284VIU1-F1
#
_cell.length_a   1.000
_cell.length_b   1.000
_cell.length_c   1.000
_cell.angle_alpha   90.00
_cell.angle_beta   90.00
_cell.angle_gamma   90.00
#
_symmetry.space_group_name_H-M   'P 1'
#
loop_
_entity.id
_entity.type
_entity.pdbx_description
1 polymer ?
#
loop_
_entity_poly.entity_id
_entity_poly.type
_entity_poly.pdbx_seq_one_letter_code
_entity_poly.pdbx_strand_id
1 'polypeptide(L)'
;MRWIGYLLFFLFFFSIVAYAGEGGYTVDSYPTQNGSIDTSGADATISFWELPLWVQIAYISGVILASLGLLKIIPIVLARIKNLLENQSRHAIFKYILNNPGCTIAEISDQQNMNMGSVKYHIYRLKLPKFYPWL
;
A
#
# COMPACT_ATOMS: atom_id res chain seq x y z
N MET A 1 17.90 -12.54 1.68
CA MET A 1 16.66 -11.78 1.96
C MET A 1 15.36 -12.40 1.43
N ARG A 2 15.37 -13.53 0.69
CA ARG A 2 14.14 -14.14 0.12
C ARG A 2 13.28 -14.91 1.14
N TRP A 3 13.87 -15.35 2.25
CA TRP A 3 13.19 -16.17 3.26
C TRP A 3 12.28 -15.35 4.20
N ILE A 4 12.52 -14.04 4.32
CA ILE A 4 11.69 -13.16 5.16
C ILE A 4 10.26 -13.05 4.63
N GLY A 5 10.08 -13.10 3.30
CA GLY A 5 8.75 -13.06 2.68
C GLY A 5 7.94 -14.32 2.98
N TYR A 6 8.58 -15.48 2.94
CA TYR A 6 7.93 -16.75 3.30
C TYR A 6 7.59 -16.83 4.79
N LEU A 7 8.44 -16.28 5.65
CA LEU A 7 8.21 -16.23 7.09
C LEU A 7 7.01 -15.33 7.44
N LEU A 8 6.90 -14.17 6.78
CA LEU A 8 5.74 -13.28 6.90
C LEU A 8 4.46 -13.91 6.34
N PHE A 9 4.53 -14.62 5.22
CA PHE A 9 3.40 -15.35 4.65
C PHE A 9 2.91 -16.48 5.56
N PHE A 10 3.85 -17.23 6.14
CA PHE A 10 3.55 -18.29 7.09
C PHE A 10 2.88 -17.76 8.37
N LEU A 11 3.38 -16.67 8.95
CA LEU A 11 2.77 -16.03 10.12
C LEU A 11 1.36 -15.48 9.85
N PHE A 12 1.11 -14.96 8.65
CA PHE A 12 -0.22 -14.47 8.26
C PHE A 12 -1.25 -15.59 8.15
N PHE A 13 -0.87 -16.74 7.57
CA PHE A 13 -1.75 -17.91 7.47
C PHE A 13 -1.93 -18.66 8.79
N PHE A 14 -0.97 -18.58 9.71
CA PHE A 14 -1.03 -19.21 11.05
C PHE A 14 -1.58 -18.29 12.14
N SER A 15 -2.23 -17.18 11.80
CA SER A 15 -2.86 -16.31 12.80
C SER A 15 -4.04 -17.02 13.44
N ILE A 16 -3.75 -17.66 14.57
CA ILE A 16 -4.60 -18.14 15.66
C ILE A 16 -6.07 -18.30 15.26
N VAL A 17 -6.45 -19.54 14.94
CA VAL A 17 -7.86 -19.95 14.99
C VAL A 17 -8.33 -19.73 16.42
N ALA A 18 -9.23 -18.76 16.62
CA ALA A 18 -9.92 -18.60 17.89
C ALA A 18 -10.80 -19.84 18.08
N TYR A 19 -10.35 -20.76 18.92
CA TYR A 19 -11.15 -21.90 19.35
C TYR A 19 -12.21 -21.37 20.31
N ALA A 20 -13.45 -21.24 19.85
CA ALA A 20 -14.58 -21.08 20.75
C ALA A 20 -14.71 -22.40 21.51
N GLY A 21 -14.46 -22.36 22.83
CA GLY A 21 -14.73 -23.51 23.69
C GLY A 21 -16.19 -23.92 23.52
N GLU A 22 -16.45 -25.23 23.58
CA GLU A 22 -17.80 -25.82 23.51
C GLU A 22 -18.59 -25.44 24.77
N GLY A 23 -18.98 -24.17 24.84
CA GLY A 23 -19.83 -23.61 25.87
C GLY A 23 -21.25 -24.05 25.61
N GLY A 24 -21.62 -25.23 26.10
CA GLY A 24 -23.02 -25.61 26.16
C GLY A 24 -23.79 -24.56 26.96
N TYR A 25 -24.92 -24.10 26.43
CA TYR A 25 -25.86 -23.27 27.16
C TYR A 25 -27.02 -24.15 27.62
N THR A 26 -27.36 -24.07 28.90
CA THR A 26 -28.57 -24.70 29.43
C THR A 26 -29.72 -23.70 29.32
N VAL A 27 -30.80 -24.08 28.63
CA VAL A 27 -32.03 -23.29 28.59
C VAL A 27 -32.90 -23.74 29.76
N ASP A 28 -32.82 -23.00 30.85
CA ASP A 28 -33.78 -23.13 31.93
C ASP A 28 -35.02 -22.28 31.65
N SER A 29 -36.18 -22.78 32.08
CA SER A 29 -37.43 -22.04 31.96
C SER A 29 -37.31 -20.75 32.78
N TYR A 30 -37.60 -19.59 32.18
CA TYR A 30 -37.56 -18.32 32.88
C TYR A 30 -38.55 -18.37 34.07
N PRO A 31 -38.09 -18.26 35.34
CA PRO A 31 -39.01 -18.27 36.47
C PRO A 31 -39.93 -17.05 36.38
N THR A 32 -41.21 -17.22 36.70
CA THR A 32 -42.17 -16.10 36.74
C THR A 32 -41.73 -15.09 37.79
N GLN A 33 -40.99 -14.06 37.39
CA GLN A 33 -40.49 -13.03 38.28
C GLN A 33 -41.58 -11.98 38.53
N ASN A 34 -42.11 -11.92 39.75
CA ASN A 34 -42.96 -10.83 40.20
C ASN A 34 -42.08 -9.61 40.54
N GLY A 35 -41.69 -8.82 39.53
CA GLY A 35 -40.88 -7.61 39.69
C GLY A 35 -40.46 -6.97 38.38
N SER A 36 -39.93 -5.75 38.42
CA SER A 36 -39.37 -5.08 37.25
C SER A 36 -38.12 -5.83 36.76
N ILE A 37 -38.16 -6.30 35.51
CA ILE A 37 -37.07 -7.06 34.90
C ILE A 37 -35.94 -6.09 34.55
N ASP A 38 -34.75 -6.33 35.10
CA ASP A 38 -33.52 -5.64 34.67
C ASP A 38 -33.04 -6.25 33.34
N THR A 39 -33.38 -5.59 32.24
CA THR A 39 -32.97 -5.94 30.88
C THR A 39 -31.63 -5.32 30.47
N SER A 40 -30.90 -4.65 31.38
CA SER A 40 -29.70 -3.88 31.04
C SER A 40 -28.49 -4.70 30.59
N GLY A 41 -28.47 -6.01 30.85
CA GLY A 41 -27.28 -6.85 30.63
C GLY A 41 -26.99 -7.24 29.18
N ALA A 42 -28.01 -7.49 28.36
CA ALA A 42 -27.83 -7.98 26.98
C ALA A 42 -27.65 -6.86 25.96
N ASP A 43 -28.25 -5.69 26.23
CA ASP A 43 -28.19 -4.50 25.36
C ASP A 43 -27.06 -3.53 25.79
N ALA A 44 -26.21 -3.96 26.73
CA ALA A 44 -25.12 -3.15 27.23
C ALA A 44 -24.13 -2.82 26.10
N THR A 45 -24.12 -1.56 25.67
CA THR A 45 -23.14 -1.06 24.69
C THR A 45 -21.82 -0.82 25.41
N ILE A 46 -20.95 -1.83 25.39
CA ILE A 46 -19.61 -1.75 25.98
C ILE A 46 -18.72 -0.89 25.06
N SER A 47 -18.04 0.06 25.66
CA SER A 47 -17.08 0.95 24.99
C SER A 47 -15.72 0.28 24.82
N PHE A 48 -14.91 0.78 23.89
CA PHE A 48 -13.56 0.24 23.64
C PHE A 48 -12.69 0.17 24.91
N TRP A 49 -12.83 1.15 25.81
CA TRP A 49 -12.02 1.25 27.03
C TRP A 49 -12.37 0.20 28.09
N GLU A 50 -13.53 -0.43 27.98
CA GLU A 50 -14.00 -1.49 28.87
C GLU A 50 -13.58 -2.89 28.38
N LEU A 51 -13.00 -2.97 27.18
CA LEU A 51 -12.48 -4.23 26.64
C LEU A 51 -11.24 -4.71 27.42
N PRO A 52 -11.00 -6.03 27.48
CA PRO A 52 -9.77 -6.57 28.03
C PRO A 52 -8.53 -5.96 27.37
N LEU A 53 -7.50 -5.65 28.17
CA LEU A 53 -6.28 -4.97 27.72
C LEU A 53 -5.61 -5.64 26.51
N TRP A 54 -5.65 -6.98 26.43
CA TRP A 54 -5.05 -7.70 25.31
C TRP A 54 -5.74 -7.38 23.97
N VAL A 55 -7.06 -7.16 23.96
CA VAL A 55 -7.83 -6.77 22.77
C VAL A 55 -7.45 -5.35 22.34
N GLN A 56 -7.34 -4.43 23.30
CA GLN A 56 -6.95 -3.05 23.04
C GLN A 56 -5.54 -2.98 22.43
N ILE A 57 -4.58 -3.72 23.00
CA ILE A 57 -3.19 -3.78 22.50
C ILE A 57 -3.13 -4.40 21.10
N ALA A 58 -3.87 -5.48 20.85
CA ALA A 58 -3.93 -6.11 19.53
C ALA A 58 -4.49 -5.16 18.48
N TYR A 59 -5.57 -4.43 18.80
CA TYR A 59 -6.17 -3.44 17.89
C TYR A 59 -5.20 -2.29 17.57
N ILE A 60 -4.62 -1.66 18.60
CA ILE A 60 -3.69 -0.53 18.41
C ILE A 60 -2.45 -0.94 17.62
N SER A 61 -1.88 -2.12 17.93
CA SER A 61 -0.71 -2.63 17.19
C SER A 61 -1.04 -2.92 15.72
N GLY A 62 -2.23 -3.47 15.44
CA GLY A 62 -2.72 -3.68 14.08
C GLY A 62 -2.83 -2.37 13.30
N VAL A 63 -3.42 -1.34 13.91
CA VAL A 63 -3.56 -0.01 13.29
C VAL A 63 -2.19 0.62 12.98
N ILE A 64 -1.23 0.52 13.91
CA ILE A 64 0.13 1.03 13.71
C ILE A 64 0.82 0.29 12.56
N LEU A 65 0.78 -1.05 12.56
CA LEU A 65 1.42 -1.86 11.51
C LEU A 65 0.81 -1.61 10.14
N ALA A 66 -0.53 -1.51 10.06
CA ALA A 66 -1.22 -1.17 8.81
C ALA A 66 -0.80 0.22 8.29
N SER A 67 -0.71 1.20 9.19
CA SER A 67 -0.27 2.56 8.86
C SER A 67 1.16 2.58 8.32
N LEU A 68 2.09 1.86 8.96
CA LEU A 68 3.47 1.72 8.49
C LEU A 68 3.56 0.98 7.14
N GLY A 69 2.68 -0.01 6.92
CA GLY A 69 2.57 -0.72 5.65
C GLY A 69 2.21 0.22 4.50
N LEU A 70 1.27 1.13 4.71
CA LEU A 70 0.85 2.12 3.71
C LEU A 70 1.99 3.08 3.34
N LEU A 71 2.82 3.50 4.30
CA LEU A 71 3.97 4.37 4.03
C LEU A 71 4.98 3.72 3.06
N LYS A 72 5.08 2.38 3.03
CA LYS A 72 5.96 1.67 2.09
C LYS A 72 5.45 1.67 0.64
N ILE A 73 4.16 1.91 0.41
CA ILE A 73 3.56 1.93 -0.93
C ILE A 73 3.92 3.24 -1.65
N ILE A 74 4.10 4.33 -0.91
CA ILE A 74 4.42 5.67 -1.43
C ILE A 74 5.65 5.66 -2.35
N PRO A 75 6.85 5.18 -1.95
CA PRO A 75 8.02 5.20 -2.81
C PRO A 75 7.84 4.37 -4.09
N ILE A 76 7.08 3.28 -4.05
CA ILE A 76 6.80 2.43 -5.22
C ILE A 76 5.94 3.19 -6.24
N VAL A 77 4.89 3.87 -5.77
CA VAL A 77 4.00 4.67 -6.63
C VAL A 77 4.77 5.86 -7.21
N LEU A 78 5.55 6.58 -6.40
CA LEU A 78 6.38 7.69 -6.86
C LEU A 78 7.39 7.26 -7.93
N ALA A 79 8.06 6.11 -7.73
CA ALA A 79 8.98 5.57 -8.73
C ALA A 79 8.28 5.24 -10.06
N ARG A 80 7.05 4.71 -9.99
CA ARG A 80 6.26 4.40 -11.20
C ARG A 80 5.82 5.67 -11.94
N ILE A 81 5.35 6.68 -11.22
CA ILE A 81 4.97 7.98 -11.80
C ILE A 81 6.18 8.63 -12.48
N LYS A 82 7.34 8.65 -11.80
CA LYS A 82 8.58 9.19 -12.36
C LYS A 82 8.97 8.48 -13.67
N ASN A 83 8.90 7.15 -13.70
CA ASN A 83 9.19 6.38 -14.92
C ASN A 83 8.23 6.69 -16.08
N LEU A 84 6.93 6.86 -15.79
CA LEU A 84 5.94 7.23 -16.80
C LEU A 84 6.23 8.63 -17.37
N LEU A 85 6.53 9.60 -16.50
CA LEU A 85 6.86 10.97 -16.89
C LEU A 85 8.14 11.01 -17.73
N GLU A 86 9.20 10.31 -17.32
CA GLU A 86 10.44 10.18 -18.09
C GLU A 86 10.23 9.54 -19.47
N ASN A 87 9.27 8.61 -19.59
CA ASN A 87 8.94 8.00 -20.87
C ASN A 87 8.21 8.98 -21.80
N GLN A 88 7.25 9.73 -21.26
CA GLN A 88 6.55 10.79 -22.00
C GLN A 88 7.52 11.88 -22.48
N SER A 89 8.39 12.39 -21.61
CA SER A 89 9.40 13.38 -21.99
C SER A 89 10.33 12.85 -23.07
N ARG A 90 10.79 11.60 -22.97
CA ARG A 90 11.65 11.00 -24.00
C ARG A 90 10.93 10.86 -25.34
N HIS A 91 9.66 10.47 -25.33
CA HIS A 91 8.86 10.37 -26.53
C HIS A 91 8.65 11.74 -27.19
N ALA A 92 8.38 12.78 -26.40
CA ALA A 92 8.23 14.14 -26.88
C ALA A 92 9.53 14.68 -27.52
N ILE A 93 10.68 14.46 -26.87
CA ILE A 93 11.99 14.80 -27.43
C ILE A 93 12.23 14.05 -28.75
N PHE A 94 11.96 12.75 -28.78
CA PHE A 94 12.14 11.94 -29.99
C PHE A 94 11.28 12.45 -31.16
N LYS A 95 10.00 12.75 -30.90
CA LYS A 95 9.09 13.30 -31.91
C LYS A 95 9.53 14.68 -32.40
N TYR A 96 10.04 15.53 -31.52
CA TYR A 96 10.54 16.84 -31.90
C TYR A 96 11.76 16.76 -32.82
N ILE A 97 12.71 15.86 -32.51
CA ILE A 97 13.90 15.62 -33.34
C ILE A 97 13.51 15.09 -34.72
N LEU A 98 12.53 14.17 -34.80
CA LEU A 98 12.03 13.65 -36.09
C LEU A 98 11.43 14.75 -36.97
N ASN A 99 10.71 15.70 -36.37
CA ASN A 99 10.08 16.79 -37.09
C ASN A 99 11.05 17.92 -37.46
N ASN A 100 12.18 18.06 -36.74
CA ASN A 100 13.15 19.14 -36.90
C ASN A 100 14.59 18.58 -36.95
N PRO A 101 15.01 17.95 -38.07
CA PRO A 101 16.35 17.38 -38.17
C PRO A 101 17.42 18.48 -38.07
N GLY A 102 18.51 18.18 -37.36
CA GLY A 102 19.60 19.15 -37.14
C GLY A 102 19.37 20.13 -35.97
N CYS A 103 18.27 20.00 -35.23
CA CYS A 103 17.96 20.87 -34.09
C CYS A 103 19.01 20.78 -32.96
N THR A 104 19.19 21.88 -32.22
CA THR A 104 20.13 21.95 -31.11
C THR A 104 19.50 21.53 -29.77
N ILE A 105 20.34 21.20 -28.78
CA ILE A 105 19.87 20.87 -27.41
C ILE A 105 19.11 22.05 -26.79
N ALA A 106 19.55 23.29 -27.08
CA ALA A 106 18.91 24.50 -26.59
C ALA A 106 17.49 24.66 -27.15
N GLU A 107 17.29 24.45 -28.46
CA GLU A 107 15.97 24.50 -29.09
C GLU A 107 15.00 23.46 -28.50
N ILE A 108 15.48 22.24 -28.24
CA ILE A 108 14.66 21.20 -27.60
C ILE A 108 14.32 21.60 -26.15
N SER A 109 15.28 22.17 -25.43
CA SER A 109 15.12 22.65 -24.05
C SER A 109 14.01 23.69 -23.96
N ASP A 110 14.07 24.71 -24.82
CA ASP A 110 13.08 25.78 -24.89
C ASP A 110 11.70 25.25 -25.30
N GLN A 111 11.63 24.43 -26.35
CA GLN A 111 10.34 23.96 -26.85
C GLN A 111 9.64 22.98 -25.91
N GLN A 112 10.41 22.10 -25.24
CA GLN A 112 9.84 21.12 -24.32
C GLN A 112 9.74 21.64 -22.88
N ASN A 113 10.16 22.89 -22.63
CA ASN A 113 10.25 23.50 -21.29
C ASN A 113 10.98 22.60 -20.29
N MET A 114 12.08 22.00 -20.74
CA MET A 114 12.94 21.11 -19.95
C MET A 114 14.29 21.77 -19.71
N ASN A 115 15.03 21.37 -18.68
CA ASN A 115 16.41 21.83 -18.55
C ASN A 115 17.32 21.10 -19.55
N MET A 116 18.39 21.76 -19.99
CA MET A 116 19.33 21.22 -20.98
C MET A 116 19.99 19.91 -20.53
N GLY A 117 20.22 19.73 -19.22
CA GLY A 117 20.79 18.51 -18.65
C GLY A 117 19.88 17.29 -18.83
N SER A 118 18.58 17.46 -18.58
CA SER A 118 17.53 16.45 -18.77
C SER A 118 17.39 16.11 -20.25
N VAL A 119 17.39 17.12 -21.13
CA VAL A 119 17.38 16.90 -22.58
C VAL A 119 18.61 16.08 -23.02
N LYS A 120 19.81 16.46 -22.59
CA LYS A 120 21.06 15.74 -22.88
C LYS A 120 20.99 14.29 -22.39
N TYR A 121 20.49 14.06 -21.17
CA TYR A 121 20.30 12.71 -20.62
C TYR A 121 19.32 11.88 -21.45
N HIS A 122 18.16 12.43 -21.83
CA HIS A 122 17.17 11.72 -22.64
C HIS A 122 17.70 11.40 -24.04
N ILE A 123 18.43 12.31 -24.67
CA ILE A 123 19.10 12.07 -25.96
C ILE A 123 20.17 10.98 -25.83
N TYR A 124 20.99 11.02 -24.78
CA TYR A 124 21.98 9.97 -24.52
C TYR A 124 21.32 8.60 -24.40
N ARG A 125 20.19 8.53 -23.68
CA ARG A 125 19.39 7.31 -23.55
C ARG A 125 18.73 6.84 -24.84
N LEU A 126 18.40 7.75 -25.76
CA LEU A 126 17.89 7.42 -27.09
C LEU A 126 18.99 6.88 -28.01
N LYS A 127 20.23 7.39 -27.88
CA LYS A 127 21.40 6.95 -28.66
C LYS A 127 21.94 5.59 -28.24
N LEU A 128 21.75 5.22 -26.98
CA LEU A 128 22.18 3.91 -26.51
C LEU A 128 21.42 2.83 -27.31
N PRO A 129 22.11 1.96 -28.08
CA PRO A 129 21.48 0.78 -28.61
C PRO A 129 20.90 0.01 -27.41
N LYS A 130 19.68 -0.50 -27.54
CA LYS A 130 19.12 -1.41 -26.54
C LYS A 130 20.01 -2.65 -26.48
N PHE A 131 21.06 -2.60 -25.66
CA PHE A 131 21.80 -3.78 -25.27
C PHE A 131 20.82 -4.58 -24.41
N TYR A 132 20.26 -5.63 -24.99
CA TYR A 132 19.57 -6.69 -24.29
C TYR A 132 20.64 -7.74 -23.95
N PRO A 133 21.32 -7.71 -22.79
CA PRO A 133 22.30 -8.75 -22.43
C PRO A 133 21.70 -10.13 -22.13
N TRP A 134 20.40 -10.33 -22.33
CA TRP A 134 19.68 -11.55 -21.97
C TRP A 134 18.57 -11.89 -22.97
N LEU A 135 18.88 -11.78 -24.27
CA LEU A 135 18.17 -12.51 -25.33
C LEU A 135 19.20 -13.40 -26.04
#